data_AF-A0A6M1ZZM2-F1
#
_entry.id   AF-A0A6M1ZZM2-F1
#
_cell.length_a   1.000
_cell.length_b   1.000
_cell.length_c   1.000
_cell.angle_alpha   90.00
_cell.angle_beta   90.00
_cell.angle_gamma   90.00
#
_symmetry.space_group_name_H-M   'P 1'
#
loop_
_entity.id
_entity.type
_entity.pdbx_description
1 polymer ?
#
loop_
_entity_poly.entity_id
_entity_poly.type
_entity_poly.pdbx_seq_one_letter_code
_entity_poly.pdbx_strand_id
1 'polypeptide(L)' 'MNEQEILRKLASLESREDHLVTEIEYLNELLKRVGFQHGITTLKAAAEAIVAQADI' A
#
# COMPACT_ATOMS: atom_id res chain seq x y z
N MET A 1 3.03 8.76 28.84
CA MET A 1 2.07 7.76 28.36
C MET A 1 2.04 6.63 29.36
N ASN A 2 0.88 6.32 29.91
CA ASN A 2 0.70 5.16 30.78
C ASN A 2 0.44 3.88 29.95
N GLU A 3 0.49 2.72 30.59
CA GLU A 3 0.32 1.42 29.92
C GLU A 3 -1.02 1.32 29.15
N GLN A 4 -2.11 1.83 29.72
CA GLN A 4 -3.42 1.81 29.07
C GLN A 4 -3.49 2.70 27.83
N GLU A 5 -2.81 3.85 27.85
CA GLU A 5 -2.69 4.74 26.69
C GLU A 5 -1.87 4.10 25.56
N ILE A 6 -0.82 3.35 25.91
CA ILE A 6 -0.01 2.60 24.94
C ILE A 6 -0.88 1.52 24.29
N LEU A 7 -1.60 0.72 25.09
CA LEU A 7 -2.46 -0.35 24.57
C LEU A 7 -3.59 0.18 23.68
N ARG A 8 -4.23 1.30 24.04
CA ARG A 8 -5.24 1.95 23.19
C ARG A 8 -4.66 2.43 21.87
N LYS A 9 -3.47 3.02 21.90
CA LYS A 9 -2.79 3.48 20.69
C LYS A 9 -2.38 2.29 19.82
N LEU A 10 -1.92 1.20 20.43
CA LEU A 10 -1.56 -0.03 19.71
C LEU A 10 -2.78 -0.61 18.99
N ALA A 11 -3.90 -0.83 19.69
CA ALA A 11 -5.13 -1.34 19.08
C ALA A 11 -5.65 -0.44 17.94
N SER A 12 -5.52 0.89 18.09
CA SER A 12 -5.88 1.84 17.02
C SER A 12 -4.95 1.72 15.81
N LEU A 13 -3.66 1.47 16.02
CA LEU A 13 -2.69 1.29 14.94
C LEU A 13 -2.89 -0.05 14.24
N GLU A 14 -3.12 -1.13 14.99
CA GLU A 14 -3.42 -2.46 14.46
C GLU A 14 -4.65 -2.41 13.54
N SER A 15 -5.76 -1.84 14.02
CA SER A 15 -6.97 -1.71 13.20
C SER A 15 -6.75 -0.90 11.92
N ARG A 16 -5.90 0.13 11.96
CA ARG A 16 -5.56 0.92 10.78
C ARG A 16 -4.67 0.16 9.82
N GLU A 17 -3.73 -0.61 10.35
CA GLU A 17 -2.82 -1.43 9.56
C GLU A 17 -3.58 -2.53 8.83
N ASP A 18 -4.44 -3.29 9.53
CA ASP A 18 -5.30 -4.32 8.94
C ASP A 18 -6.13 -3.76 7.76
N HIS A 19 -6.72 -2.57 7.95
CA HIS A 19 -7.50 -1.91 6.91
C HIS A 19 -6.63 -1.50 5.71
N LEU A 20 -5.46 -0.92 5.96
CA LEU A 20 -4.55 -0.50 4.90
C LEU A 20 -4.01 -1.70 4.11
N VAL A 21 -3.69 -2.80 4.77
CA VAL A 21 -3.26 -4.05 4.13
C VAL A 21 -4.37 -4.56 3.21
N THR A 22 -5.60 -4.63 3.71
CA THR A 22 -6.77 -5.08 2.91
C THR A 22 -6.97 -4.22 1.65
N GLU A 23 -6.91 -2.89 1.79
CA GLU A 23 -7.03 -1.96 0.67
C GLU A 23 -5.89 -2.11 -0.36
N ILE A 24 -4.65 -2.27 0.11
CA ILE A 24 -3.48 -2.47 -0.76
C ILE A 24 -3.59 -3.80 -1.53
N GLU A 25 -4.01 -4.87 -0.87
CA GLU A 25 -4.23 -6.16 -1.51
C GLU A 25 -5.35 -6.09 -2.57
N TYR A 26 -6.45 -5.39 -2.25
CA TYR A 26 -7.52 -5.17 -3.20
C TYR A 26 -7.05 -4.39 -4.43
N LEU A 27 -6.30 -3.30 -4.23
CA LEU A 27 -5.68 -2.54 -5.31
C LEU A 27 -4.73 -3.40 -6.15
N ASN A 28 -3.94 -4.25 -5.50
CA ASN A 28 -3.03 -5.16 -6.20
C ASN A 28 -3.78 -6.13 -7.11
N GLU A 29 -4.89 -6.70 -6.65
CA GLU A 29 -5.75 -7.58 -7.46
C GLU A 29 -6.44 -6.82 -8.59
N LEU A 30 -6.90 -5.58 -8.34
CA LEU A 30 -7.42 -4.74 -9.41
C LEU A 30 -6.37 -4.50 -10.49
N LEU A 31 -5.14 -4.13 -10.11
CA LEU A 31 -4.05 -3.87 -11.05
C LEU A 31 -3.74 -5.09 -11.92
N LYS A 32 -3.73 -6.29 -11.33
CA LYS A 32 -3.61 -7.55 -12.09
C LYS A 32 -4.71 -7.70 -13.14
N ARG A 33 -5.96 -7.35 -12.80
CA ARG A 33 -7.09 -7.41 -13.75
C ARG A 33 -6.98 -6.39 -14.88
N VAL A 34 -6.38 -5.23 -14.65
CA VAL A 34 -6.19 -4.19 -15.70
C VAL A 34 -4.95 -4.43 -16.57
N GLY A 35 -4.21 -5.53 -16.35
CA GLY A 35 -3.07 -5.94 -17.18
C GLY A 35 -1.68 -5.74 -16.57
N PHE A 36 -1.58 -5.25 -15.34
CA PHE A 36 -0.32 -5.23 -14.60
C PHE A 36 -0.04 -6.62 -14.01
N GLN A 37 0.70 -7.46 -14.73
CA GLN A 37 0.90 -8.89 -14.41
C GLN A 37 1.30 -9.18 -12.95
N HIS A 38 2.06 -8.28 -12.31
CA HIS A 38 2.47 -8.41 -10.90
C HIS A 38 1.87 -7.29 -10.03
N GLY A 39 0.72 -6.76 -10.43
CA GLY A 39 -0.03 -5.71 -9.74
C GLY A 39 0.84 -4.49 -9.43
N ILE A 40 0.93 -4.14 -8.15
CA ILE A 40 1.64 -2.95 -7.65
C ILE A 40 3.12 -2.95 -8.06
N THR A 41 3.79 -4.11 -8.08
CA THR A 41 5.21 -4.20 -8.44
C THR A 41 5.44 -3.72 -9.87
N THR A 42 4.62 -4.20 -10.82
CA THR A 42 4.70 -3.78 -12.23
C THR A 42 4.26 -2.34 -12.44
N LEU A 43 3.28 -1.86 -11.67
CA LEU A 43 2.88 -0.44 -11.70
C LEU A 43 4.01 0.47 -11.24
N LYS A 44 4.70 0.11 -10.15
CA LYS A 44 5.83 0.87 -9.62
C LYS A 44 6.96 0.97 -10.64
N ALA A 45 7.33 -0.15 -11.26
CA ALA A 45 8.37 -0.15 -12.29
C ALA A 45 7.99 0.72 -13.50
N ALA A 46 6.72 0.69 -13.93
CA ALA A 46 6.22 1.55 -14.99
C ALA A 46 6.28 3.04 -14.59
N ALA A 47 5.86 3.39 -13.37
CA ALA A 47 5.92 4.74 -12.86
C ALA A 47 7.37 5.27 -12.74
N GLU A 48 8.29 4.46 -12.23
CA GLU A 48 9.72 4.80 -12.16
C GLU A 48 10.32 5.04 -13.55
N ALA A 49 9.95 4.21 -14.55
CA ALA A 49 10.39 4.40 -15.93
C ALA A 49 9.83 5.69 -16.55
N ILE A 50 8.57 6.03 -16.25
CA ILE A 50 7.95 7.28 -16.73
C ILE A 50 8.66 8.50 -16.11
N VAL A 51 8.89 8.48 -14.80
CA VAL A 51 9.61 9.57 -14.12
C VAL A 51 11.02 9.72 -14.66
N ALA A 52 11.74 8.60 -14.88
CA ALA A 52 13.08 8.62 -15.46
C ALA A 52 13.11 9.11 -16.93
N GLN A 53 12.05 8.89 -17.70
CA GLN A 53 11.93 9.40 -19.08
C GLN A 53 11.47 10.87 -19.14
N ALA A 54 10.88 11.39 -18.05
CA ALA A 54 10.31 12.73 -18.02
C ALA A 54 11.32 13.83 -17.66
N ASP A 55 12.60 13.50 -17.39
CA ASP A 55 13.69 14.44 -17.04
C ASP A 55 13.22 15.65 -16.20
N ILE A 56 12.66 15.38 -15.02
CA ILE A 56 12.59 16.32 -13.88
C ILE A 56 13.53 15.81 -12.79
#